data_AF-A0A7J0C8Z0-F1
#
_entry.id   AF-A0A7J0C8Z0-F1
#
_cell.length_a   1.000
_cell.length_b   1.000
_cell.length_c   1.000
_cell.angle_alpha   90.00
_cell.angle_beta   90.00
_cell.angle_gamma   90.00
#
_symmetry.space_group_name_H-M   'P 1'
#
loop_
_entity.id
_entity.type
_entity.pdbx_description
1 polymer ?
#
loop_
_entity_poly.entity_id
_entity_poly.type
_entity_poly.pdbx_seq_one_letter_code
_entity_poly.pdbx_strand_id
1 'polypeptide(L)'
;MRPIFRPTALALLVSAAVTGSLCLWAVAAAPASVRTTLAWGAGTAAALLCAAVTVAVHSLLTARALRAMRAADAQRFTAETSRLVSSSAAEAQRFTAETARIRAAAATETARVNAQAAAETARITSEAAAECDRLGAEVTRLAARAKHSETERSAAVAACANAAGRMQALATSMLADLREMEHRHTAEDVLGDLLHLDHRTAQAGRLADSIAVLTGARSGRRWAKPIVMESILRGAMGRIGSYQRVRLHSTSDVAIAGHAAEGIMHALAELLDNAANFSPPTAEVHVYVEEVPAGIVVTVEDSGLVMSEVQLRRAERAVSSAAQDLTGISGTRLGLAVVGRLARKHGLTVSFRPSARGGTGALMMLPHELISRAAPTPEPVPAHAPAADTAPVTAPDTVRSAAPGPVQEPTAGSPPREEHGAASETTGSLPQFGESGLPKRRRGRTLAAAESRNGGVTTDADASRPRTTDPKVQAARFSTFSKAVRANSPHLEGDTR
;
A
#
# COMPACT_ATOMS: atom_id res chain seq x y z
N MET A 1 -106.07 -43.03 -9.51
CA MET A 1 -106.18 -44.40 -10.06
C MET A 1 -107.48 -44.51 -10.87
N ARG A 2 -107.48 -45.02 -12.11
CA ARG A 2 -108.74 -45.39 -12.79
C ARG A 2 -109.22 -46.74 -12.22
N PRO A 3 -110.53 -46.93 -11.96
CA PRO A 3 -111.04 -48.18 -11.40
C PRO A 3 -110.79 -49.37 -12.34
N ILE A 4 -109.94 -50.30 -11.89
CA ILE A 4 -109.59 -51.56 -12.58
C ILE A 4 -110.84 -52.45 -12.80
N PHE A 5 -111.93 -52.16 -12.10
CA PHE A 5 -113.26 -52.76 -12.24
C PHE A 5 -113.77 -52.81 -13.69
N ARG A 6 -113.50 -51.81 -14.55
CA ARG A 6 -114.02 -51.80 -15.93
C ARG A 6 -113.52 -52.98 -16.79
N PRO A 7 -112.20 -53.18 -17.00
CA PRO A 7 -111.70 -54.32 -17.78
C PRO A 7 -111.95 -55.68 -17.11
N THR A 8 -111.97 -55.78 -15.78
CA THR A 8 -112.28 -57.05 -15.10
C THR A 8 -113.76 -57.42 -15.23
N ALA A 9 -114.67 -56.45 -15.11
CA ALA A 9 -116.10 -56.68 -15.34
C ALA A 9 -116.40 -57.01 -16.82
N LEU A 10 -115.68 -56.38 -17.76
CA LEU A 10 -115.82 -56.68 -19.19
C LEU A 10 -115.32 -58.11 -19.50
N ALA A 11 -114.20 -58.54 -18.92
CA ALA A 11 -113.73 -59.92 -19.02
C ALA A 11 -114.72 -60.93 -18.42
N LEU A 12 -115.31 -60.62 -17.25
CA LEU A 12 -116.37 -61.45 -16.64
C LEU A 12 -117.60 -61.55 -17.54
N LEU A 13 -118.09 -60.43 -18.08
CA LEU A 13 -119.26 -60.39 -18.98
C LEU A 13 -119.03 -61.16 -20.27
N VAL A 14 -117.88 -60.98 -20.93
CA VAL A 14 -117.52 -61.73 -22.15
C VAL A 14 -117.36 -63.22 -21.86
N SER A 15 -116.68 -63.58 -20.76
CA SER A 15 -116.55 -64.97 -20.33
C SER A 15 -117.92 -65.60 -20.10
N ALA A 16 -118.79 -64.95 -19.32
CA ALA A 16 -120.13 -65.45 -19.00
C ALA A 16 -121.03 -65.57 -20.23
N ALA A 17 -120.97 -64.60 -21.16
CA ALA A 17 -121.73 -64.65 -22.41
C ALA A 17 -121.28 -65.83 -23.31
N VAL A 18 -119.97 -66.03 -23.47
CA VAL A 18 -119.41 -67.12 -24.29
C VAL A 18 -119.67 -68.48 -23.65
N THR A 19 -119.32 -68.67 -22.37
CA THR A 19 -119.53 -69.95 -21.69
C THR A 19 -121.01 -70.27 -21.52
N GLY A 20 -121.84 -69.27 -21.20
CA GLY A 20 -123.29 -69.42 -21.07
C GLY A 20 -123.94 -69.86 -22.39
N SER A 21 -123.57 -69.23 -23.51
CA SER A 21 -124.06 -69.60 -24.85
C SER A 21 -123.64 -71.01 -25.25
N LEU A 22 -122.38 -71.39 -25.00
CA LEU A 22 -121.86 -72.73 -25.24
C LEU A 22 -122.58 -73.79 -24.38
N CYS A 23 -122.83 -73.51 -23.10
CA CYS A 23 -123.56 -74.41 -22.21
C CYS A 23 -125.02 -74.58 -22.65
N LEU A 24 -125.72 -73.48 -22.98
CA LEU A 24 -127.09 -73.51 -23.49
C LEU A 24 -127.20 -74.35 -24.78
N TRP A 25 -126.26 -74.17 -25.71
CA TRP A 25 -126.22 -74.94 -26.95
C TRP A 25 -125.93 -76.43 -26.70
N ALA A 26 -124.93 -76.76 -25.86
CA ALA A 26 -124.59 -78.13 -25.52
C ALA A 26 -125.74 -78.87 -24.80
N VAL A 27 -126.48 -78.17 -23.93
CA VAL A 27 -127.68 -78.71 -23.24
C VAL A 27 -128.85 -78.90 -24.21
N ALA A 28 -129.04 -77.99 -25.17
CA ALA A 28 -130.10 -78.10 -26.18
C ALA A 28 -129.88 -79.27 -27.15
N ALA A 29 -128.62 -79.54 -27.53
CA ALA A 29 -128.25 -80.64 -28.42
C ALA A 29 -128.28 -82.05 -27.75
N ALA A 30 -128.43 -82.12 -26.42
CA ALA A 30 -128.28 -83.36 -25.67
C ALA A 30 -129.56 -84.26 -25.66
N PRO A 31 -129.41 -85.59 -25.76
CA PRO A 31 -130.50 -86.55 -25.52
C PRO A 31 -131.19 -86.33 -24.17
N ALA A 32 -132.50 -86.62 -24.12
CA ALA A 32 -133.34 -86.31 -22.95
C ALA A 32 -132.86 -86.96 -21.64
N SER A 33 -132.16 -88.10 -21.72
CA SER A 33 -131.64 -88.86 -20.58
C SER A 33 -130.45 -88.22 -19.85
N VAL A 34 -129.74 -87.25 -20.45
CA VAL A 34 -128.49 -86.68 -19.87
C VAL A 34 -128.60 -85.15 -19.66
N ARG A 35 -129.71 -84.54 -20.08
CA ARG A 35 -129.84 -83.08 -20.18
C ARG A 35 -129.70 -82.34 -18.85
N THR A 36 -130.23 -82.90 -17.76
CA THR A 36 -130.21 -82.29 -16.41
C THR A 36 -128.82 -82.35 -15.77
N THR A 37 -128.15 -83.50 -15.83
CA THR A 37 -126.77 -83.67 -15.36
C THR A 37 -125.79 -82.83 -16.17
N LEU A 38 -125.96 -82.75 -17.50
CA LEU A 38 -125.15 -81.90 -18.35
C LEU A 38 -125.33 -80.41 -18.02
N ALA A 39 -126.56 -79.95 -17.73
CA ALA A 39 -126.81 -78.55 -17.39
C ALA A 39 -126.10 -78.11 -16.09
N TRP A 40 -126.15 -78.93 -15.04
CA TRP A 40 -125.43 -78.64 -13.79
C TRP A 40 -123.91 -78.73 -13.95
N GLY A 41 -123.40 -79.74 -14.67
CA GLY A 41 -121.96 -79.90 -14.91
C GLY A 41 -121.37 -78.77 -15.77
N ALA A 42 -122.04 -78.43 -16.87
CA ALA A 42 -121.61 -77.35 -17.77
C ALA A 42 -121.73 -75.97 -17.09
N GLY A 43 -122.83 -75.71 -16.37
CA GLY A 43 -123.04 -74.45 -15.65
C GLY A 43 -122.02 -74.20 -14.53
N THR A 44 -121.67 -75.23 -13.75
CA THR A 44 -120.64 -75.12 -12.70
C THR A 44 -119.24 -74.93 -13.29
N ALA A 45 -118.89 -75.67 -14.35
CA ALA A 45 -117.64 -75.47 -15.08
C ALA A 45 -117.52 -74.05 -15.68
N ALA A 46 -118.60 -73.54 -16.28
CA ALA A 46 -118.68 -72.18 -16.81
C ALA A 46 -118.47 -71.10 -15.73
N ALA A 47 -119.11 -71.25 -14.57
CA ALA A 47 -118.95 -70.32 -13.45
C ALA A 47 -117.51 -70.31 -12.90
N LEU A 48 -116.90 -71.49 -12.73
CA LEU A 48 -115.50 -71.62 -12.31
C LEU A 48 -114.53 -71.01 -13.33
N LEU A 49 -114.76 -71.22 -14.64
CA LEU A 49 -113.95 -70.60 -15.68
C LEU A 49 -114.07 -69.06 -15.66
N CYS A 50 -115.29 -68.53 -15.50
CA CYS A 50 -115.51 -67.09 -15.37
C CYS A 50 -114.80 -66.49 -14.15
N ALA A 51 -114.84 -67.17 -13.00
CA ALA A 51 -114.13 -66.74 -11.80
C ALA A 51 -112.60 -66.77 -12.00
N ALA A 52 -112.06 -67.86 -12.57
CA ALA A 52 -110.64 -68.01 -12.85
C ALA A 52 -110.12 -66.95 -13.83
N VAL A 53 -110.85 -66.69 -14.93
CA VAL A 53 -110.54 -65.64 -15.91
C VAL A 53 -110.55 -64.27 -15.23
N THR A 54 -111.54 -63.98 -14.38
CA THR A 54 -111.65 -62.68 -13.68
C THR A 54 -110.49 -62.46 -12.70
N VAL A 55 -110.10 -63.48 -11.92
CA VAL A 55 -108.95 -63.42 -11.01
C VAL A 55 -107.63 -63.30 -11.78
N ALA A 56 -107.47 -64.03 -12.89
CA ALA A 56 -106.29 -63.93 -13.74
C ALA A 56 -106.15 -62.53 -14.37
N VAL A 57 -107.23 -61.96 -14.90
CA VAL A 57 -107.24 -60.59 -15.44
C VAL A 57 -106.98 -59.56 -14.34
N HIS A 58 -107.60 -59.70 -13.15
CA HIS A 58 -107.38 -58.78 -12.04
C HIS A 58 -105.93 -58.80 -11.55
N SER A 59 -105.37 -59.99 -11.27
CA SER A 59 -103.98 -60.16 -10.81
C SER A 59 -102.96 -59.72 -11.85
N LEU A 60 -103.20 -59.94 -13.15
CA LEU A 60 -102.34 -59.44 -14.22
C LEU A 60 -102.39 -57.91 -14.31
N LEU A 61 -103.55 -57.28 -14.14
CA LEU A 61 -103.70 -55.83 -14.16
C LEU A 61 -103.08 -55.15 -12.93
N THR A 62 -103.26 -55.72 -11.73
CA THR A 62 -102.61 -55.19 -10.50
C THR A 62 -101.10 -55.40 -10.53
N ALA A 63 -100.61 -56.56 -10.99
CA ALA A 63 -99.19 -56.79 -11.18
C ALA A 63 -98.58 -55.86 -12.24
N ARG A 64 -99.27 -55.58 -13.35
CA ARG A 64 -98.86 -54.56 -14.33
C ARG A 64 -98.83 -53.16 -13.72
N ALA A 65 -99.84 -52.77 -12.94
CA ALA A 65 -99.89 -51.47 -12.28
C ALA A 65 -98.76 -51.29 -11.24
N LEU A 66 -98.50 -52.30 -10.40
CA LEU A 66 -97.42 -52.27 -9.40
C LEU A 66 -96.03 -52.28 -10.06
N ARG A 67 -95.84 -53.04 -11.14
CA ARG A 67 -94.59 -52.97 -11.93
C ARG A 67 -94.41 -51.59 -12.58
N ALA A 68 -95.47 -50.99 -13.11
CA ALA A 68 -95.42 -49.65 -13.68
C ALA A 68 -95.09 -48.56 -12.62
N MET A 69 -95.67 -48.65 -11.41
CA MET A 69 -95.30 -47.76 -10.31
C MET A 69 -93.84 -47.95 -9.88
N ARG A 70 -93.40 -49.19 -9.62
CA ARG A 70 -91.99 -49.46 -9.26
C ARG A 70 -91.00 -49.02 -10.34
N ALA A 71 -91.35 -49.18 -11.62
CA ALA A 71 -90.54 -48.68 -12.73
C ALA A 71 -90.49 -47.14 -12.75
N ALA A 72 -91.62 -46.47 -12.52
CA ALA A 72 -91.68 -45.00 -12.45
C ALA A 72 -90.91 -44.44 -11.25
N ASP A 73 -91.00 -45.07 -10.07
CA ASP A 73 -90.29 -44.64 -8.87
C ASP A 73 -88.78 -44.95 -8.97
N ALA A 74 -88.40 -46.09 -9.55
CA ALA A 74 -87.00 -46.37 -9.90
C ALA A 74 -86.44 -45.35 -10.92
N GLN A 75 -87.21 -44.99 -11.94
CA GLN A 75 -86.84 -43.95 -12.92
C GLN A 75 -86.73 -42.56 -12.30
N ARG A 76 -87.59 -42.21 -11.33
CA ARG A 76 -87.48 -40.95 -10.58
C ARG A 76 -86.22 -40.93 -9.73
N PHE A 77 -85.96 -41.99 -8.98
CA PHE A 77 -84.77 -42.09 -8.13
C PHE A 77 -83.47 -42.07 -8.95
N THR A 78 -83.41 -42.75 -10.10
CA THR A 78 -82.24 -42.66 -10.99
C THR A 78 -82.10 -41.29 -11.67
N ALA A 79 -83.21 -40.61 -12.00
CA ALA A 79 -83.18 -39.24 -12.52
C ALA A 79 -82.75 -38.21 -11.48
N GLU A 80 -83.17 -38.35 -10.21
CA GLU A 80 -82.76 -37.46 -9.11
C GLU A 80 -81.29 -37.69 -8.72
N THR A 81 -80.88 -38.95 -8.53
CA THR A 81 -79.47 -39.27 -8.22
C THR A 81 -78.53 -38.87 -9.35
N SER A 82 -78.87 -39.12 -10.62
CA SER A 82 -78.04 -38.67 -11.75
C SER A 82 -77.97 -37.14 -11.86
N ARG A 83 -79.06 -36.41 -11.54
CA ARG A 83 -79.03 -34.95 -11.43
C ARG A 83 -78.07 -34.47 -10.33
N LEU A 84 -78.16 -35.04 -9.12
CA LEU A 84 -77.29 -34.67 -7.98
C LEU A 84 -75.81 -34.99 -8.25
N VAL A 85 -75.51 -36.14 -8.85
CA VAL A 85 -74.15 -36.50 -9.27
C VAL A 85 -73.66 -35.53 -10.36
N SER A 86 -74.51 -35.16 -11.31
CA SER A 86 -74.15 -34.21 -12.38
C SER A 86 -73.90 -32.79 -11.84
N SER A 87 -74.70 -32.31 -10.88
CA SER A 87 -74.48 -31.00 -10.25
C SER A 87 -73.22 -30.99 -9.38
N SER A 88 -73.00 -32.04 -8.58
CA SER A 88 -71.78 -32.22 -7.77
C SER A 88 -70.51 -32.28 -8.65
N ALA A 89 -70.56 -33.02 -9.76
CA ALA A 89 -69.46 -33.08 -10.72
C ALA A 89 -69.19 -31.70 -11.38
N ALA A 90 -70.24 -30.96 -11.73
CA ALA A 90 -70.11 -29.61 -12.29
C ALA A 90 -69.52 -28.61 -11.27
N GLU A 91 -69.89 -28.72 -9.99
CA GLU A 91 -69.31 -27.90 -8.91
C GLU A 91 -67.83 -28.24 -8.67
N ALA A 92 -67.48 -29.53 -8.61
CA ALA A 92 -66.09 -29.98 -8.48
C ALA A 92 -65.22 -29.52 -9.67
N GLN A 93 -65.76 -29.56 -10.90
CA GLN A 93 -65.09 -29.03 -12.09
C GLN A 93 -64.88 -27.51 -12.00
N ARG A 94 -65.89 -26.74 -11.56
CA ARG A 94 -65.77 -25.29 -11.35
C ARG A 94 -64.69 -24.95 -10.32
N PHE A 95 -64.68 -25.64 -9.18
CA PHE A 95 -63.67 -25.44 -8.15
C PHE A 95 -62.26 -25.81 -8.63
N THR A 96 -62.12 -26.90 -9.39
CA THR A 96 -60.85 -27.30 -9.99
C THR A 96 -60.36 -26.28 -11.03
N ALA A 97 -61.26 -25.77 -11.87
CA ALA A 97 -60.93 -24.72 -12.84
C ALA A 97 -60.52 -23.40 -12.17
N GLU A 98 -61.20 -23.01 -11.10
CA GLU A 98 -60.89 -21.76 -10.39
C GLU A 98 -59.59 -21.85 -9.58
N THR A 99 -59.34 -22.97 -8.89
CA THR A 99 -58.05 -23.21 -8.24
C THR A 99 -56.89 -23.31 -9.24
N ALA A 100 -57.12 -23.86 -10.44
CA ALA A 100 -56.14 -23.84 -11.51
C ALA A 100 -55.85 -22.42 -12.02
N ARG A 101 -56.87 -21.57 -12.21
CA ARG A 101 -56.71 -20.14 -12.57
C ARG A 101 -55.92 -19.37 -11.53
N ILE A 102 -56.28 -19.50 -10.25
CA ILE A 102 -55.59 -18.82 -9.14
C ILE A 102 -54.12 -19.24 -9.07
N ARG A 103 -53.83 -20.55 -9.20
CA ARG A 103 -52.45 -21.05 -9.25
C ARG A 103 -51.68 -20.54 -10.47
N ALA A 104 -52.30 -20.50 -11.64
CA ALA A 104 -51.68 -19.96 -12.85
C ALA A 104 -51.34 -18.47 -12.69
N ALA A 105 -52.27 -17.66 -12.19
CA ALA A 105 -52.05 -16.24 -11.92
C ALA A 105 -50.93 -16.01 -10.89
N ALA A 106 -50.93 -16.76 -9.79
CA ALA A 106 -49.88 -16.70 -8.77
C ALA A 106 -48.51 -17.13 -9.33
N ALA A 107 -48.45 -18.14 -10.20
CA ALA A 107 -47.22 -18.57 -10.85
C ALA A 107 -46.68 -17.51 -11.83
N THR A 108 -47.56 -16.88 -12.63
CA THR A 108 -47.18 -15.77 -13.53
C THR A 108 -46.64 -14.57 -12.74
N GLU A 109 -47.29 -14.18 -11.65
CA GLU A 109 -46.83 -13.06 -10.82
C GLU A 109 -45.51 -13.39 -10.10
N THR A 110 -45.35 -14.62 -9.59
CA THR A 110 -44.09 -15.09 -9.01
C THR A 110 -42.95 -15.06 -10.03
N ALA A 111 -43.21 -15.50 -11.27
CA ALA A 111 -42.24 -15.43 -12.36
C ALA A 111 -41.87 -13.98 -12.71
N ARG A 112 -42.85 -13.07 -12.71
CA ARG A 112 -42.64 -11.62 -12.95
C ARG A 112 -41.75 -11.00 -11.87
N VAL A 113 -42.03 -11.25 -10.60
CA VAL A 113 -41.23 -10.74 -9.46
C VAL A 113 -39.82 -11.32 -9.48
N ASN A 114 -39.67 -12.63 -9.72
CA ASN A 114 -38.35 -13.26 -9.81
C ASN A 114 -37.52 -12.72 -10.99
N ALA A 115 -38.14 -12.49 -12.15
CA ALA A 115 -37.47 -11.88 -13.30
C ALA A 115 -37.02 -10.43 -13.01
N GLN A 116 -37.84 -9.64 -12.31
CA GLN A 116 -37.48 -8.28 -11.88
C GLN A 116 -36.32 -8.30 -10.86
N ALA A 117 -36.37 -9.18 -9.86
CA ALA A 117 -35.30 -9.32 -8.87
C ALA A 117 -33.97 -9.79 -9.51
N ALA A 118 -34.03 -10.71 -10.47
CA ALA A 118 -32.84 -11.16 -11.22
C ALA A 118 -32.25 -10.04 -12.09
N ALA A 119 -33.10 -9.26 -12.79
CA ALA A 119 -32.66 -8.12 -13.58
C ALA A 119 -32.02 -7.01 -12.73
N GLU A 120 -32.60 -6.70 -11.56
CA GLU A 120 -32.04 -5.71 -10.64
C GLU A 120 -30.72 -6.19 -10.01
N THR A 121 -30.62 -7.48 -9.65
CA THR A 121 -29.37 -8.07 -9.17
C THR A 121 -28.28 -8.00 -10.25
N ALA A 122 -28.61 -8.33 -11.50
CA ALA A 122 -27.70 -8.20 -12.63
C ALA A 122 -27.23 -6.75 -12.83
N ARG A 123 -28.15 -5.78 -12.74
CA ARG A 123 -27.82 -4.35 -12.80
C ARG A 123 -26.85 -3.95 -11.69
N ILE A 124 -27.18 -4.20 -10.43
CA ILE A 124 -26.34 -3.87 -9.26
C ILE A 124 -24.96 -4.52 -9.37
N THR A 125 -24.87 -5.79 -9.75
CA THR A 125 -23.57 -6.47 -9.91
C THR A 125 -22.74 -5.88 -11.05
N SER A 126 -23.35 -5.44 -12.16
CA SER A 126 -22.64 -4.77 -13.25
C SER A 126 -22.15 -3.36 -12.89
N GLU A 127 -22.98 -2.59 -12.16
CA GLU A 127 -22.62 -1.27 -11.63
C GLU A 127 -21.47 -1.38 -10.62
N ALA A 128 -21.53 -2.37 -9.71
CA ALA A 128 -20.48 -2.66 -8.74
C ALA A 128 -19.16 -3.12 -9.40
N ALA A 129 -19.23 -3.96 -10.44
CA ALA A 129 -18.05 -4.38 -11.19
C ALA A 129 -17.36 -3.19 -11.89
N ALA A 130 -18.14 -2.34 -12.57
CA ALA A 130 -17.61 -1.14 -13.23
C ALA A 130 -17.01 -0.14 -12.22
N GLU A 131 -17.60 0.00 -11.03
CA GLU A 131 -17.05 0.82 -9.94
C GLU A 131 -15.75 0.22 -9.38
N CYS A 132 -15.68 -1.09 -9.19
CA CYS A 132 -14.44 -1.78 -8.79
C CYS A 132 -13.32 -1.59 -9.82
N ASP A 133 -13.61 -1.70 -11.11
CA ASP A 133 -12.64 -1.46 -12.18
C ASP A 133 -12.16 0.00 -12.20
N ARG A 134 -13.09 0.96 -12.02
CA ARG A 134 -12.77 2.41 -11.91
C ARG A 134 -11.85 2.70 -10.73
N LEU A 135 -12.17 2.17 -9.55
CA LEU A 135 -11.36 2.33 -8.34
C LEU A 135 -10.01 1.63 -8.48
N GLY A 136 -9.95 0.44 -9.09
CA GLY A 136 -8.71 -0.26 -9.39
C GLY A 136 -7.78 0.54 -10.33
N ALA A 137 -8.35 1.18 -11.35
CA ALA A 137 -7.62 2.07 -12.25
C ALA A 137 -7.06 3.32 -11.53
N GLU A 138 -7.86 3.98 -10.69
CA GLU A 138 -7.39 5.15 -9.91
C GLU A 138 -6.34 4.76 -8.85
N VAL A 139 -6.51 3.63 -8.14
CA VAL A 139 -5.49 3.12 -7.22
C VAL A 139 -4.18 2.84 -7.96
N THR A 140 -4.24 2.22 -9.14
CA THR A 140 -3.06 1.96 -9.97
C THR A 140 -2.38 3.25 -10.43
N ARG A 141 -3.17 4.26 -10.85
CA ARG A 141 -2.70 5.59 -11.26
C ARG A 141 -2.03 6.34 -10.10
N LEU A 142 -2.63 6.33 -8.91
CA LEU A 142 -2.09 6.97 -7.72
C LEU A 142 -0.81 6.26 -7.24
N ALA A 143 -0.77 4.93 -7.25
CA ALA A 143 0.43 4.15 -6.94
C ALA A 143 1.59 4.44 -7.92
N ALA A 144 1.29 4.52 -9.23
CA ALA A 144 2.28 4.91 -10.23
C ALA A 144 2.81 6.34 -10.01
N ARG A 145 1.93 7.30 -9.68
CA ARG A 145 2.31 8.68 -9.37
C ARG A 145 3.16 8.78 -8.09
N ALA A 146 2.80 8.03 -7.05
CA ALA A 146 3.58 7.96 -5.81
C ALA A 146 4.99 7.40 -6.07
N LYS A 147 5.08 6.26 -6.76
CA LYS A 147 6.36 5.64 -7.15
C LYS A 147 7.23 6.57 -8.00
N HIS A 148 6.62 7.33 -8.93
CA HIS A 148 7.34 8.31 -9.73
C HIS A 148 7.92 9.43 -8.85
N SER A 149 7.10 10.03 -7.98
CA SER A 149 7.53 11.07 -7.03
C SER A 149 8.62 10.59 -6.06
N GLU A 150 8.53 9.35 -5.55
CA GLU A 150 9.59 8.73 -4.75
C GLU A 150 10.90 8.55 -5.53
N THR A 151 10.81 8.20 -6.81
CA THR A 151 11.96 8.04 -7.71
C THR A 151 12.62 9.40 -7.97
N GLU A 152 11.83 10.43 -8.30
CA GLU A 152 12.31 11.81 -8.49
C GLU A 152 12.96 12.36 -7.21
N ARG A 153 12.32 12.17 -6.05
CA ARG A 153 12.86 12.56 -4.74
C ARG A 153 14.18 11.86 -4.44
N SER A 154 14.26 10.55 -4.71
CA SER A 154 15.48 9.77 -4.50
C SER A 154 16.62 10.24 -5.42
N ALA A 155 16.31 10.51 -6.69
CA ALA A 155 17.25 11.08 -7.65
C ALA A 155 17.75 12.48 -7.23
N ALA A 156 16.84 13.34 -6.75
CA ALA A 156 17.18 14.67 -6.23
C ALA A 156 18.10 14.58 -5.00
N VAL A 157 17.79 13.71 -4.04
CA VAL A 157 18.64 13.48 -2.85
C VAL A 157 20.03 12.96 -3.26
N ALA A 158 20.11 12.04 -4.22
CA ALA A 158 21.38 11.54 -4.75
C ALA A 158 22.18 12.62 -5.50
N ALA A 159 21.52 13.49 -6.26
CA ALA A 159 22.16 14.64 -6.92
C ALA A 159 22.71 15.66 -5.90
N CYS A 160 21.94 16.00 -4.87
CA CYS A 160 22.39 16.86 -3.77
C CYS A 160 23.58 16.23 -3.01
N ALA A 161 23.55 14.92 -2.74
CA ALA A 161 24.66 14.20 -2.13
C ALA A 161 25.94 14.26 -2.97
N ASN A 162 25.83 14.12 -4.30
CA ASN A 162 26.96 14.23 -5.22
C ASN A 162 27.53 15.66 -5.26
N ALA A 163 26.65 16.67 -5.35
CA ALA A 163 27.04 18.08 -5.34
C ALA A 163 27.76 18.46 -4.03
N ALA A 164 27.24 18.01 -2.89
CA ALA A 164 27.88 18.19 -1.58
C ALA A 164 29.27 17.54 -1.53
N GLY A 165 29.42 16.29 -1.97
CA GLY A 165 30.71 15.61 -2.02
C GLY A 165 31.74 16.32 -2.89
N ARG A 166 31.30 16.90 -4.03
CA ARG A 166 32.17 17.71 -4.91
C ARG A 166 32.57 19.05 -4.28
N MET A 167 31.63 19.72 -3.62
CA MET A 167 31.89 20.98 -2.91
C MET A 167 32.87 20.77 -1.74
N GLN A 168 32.73 19.66 -1.00
CA GLN A 168 33.65 19.29 0.07
C GLN A 168 35.06 18.98 -0.44
N ALA A 169 35.18 18.29 -1.58
CA ALA A 169 36.47 18.03 -2.21
C ALA A 169 37.17 19.34 -2.62
N LEU A 170 36.44 20.27 -3.26
CA LEU A 170 36.96 21.60 -3.62
C LEU A 170 37.39 22.40 -2.39
N ALA A 171 36.57 22.46 -1.34
CA ALA A 171 36.92 23.14 -0.10
C ALA A 171 38.16 22.53 0.56
N THR A 172 38.30 21.20 0.54
CA THR A 172 39.48 20.50 1.09
C THR A 172 40.76 20.85 0.31
N SER A 173 40.69 20.92 -1.03
CA SER A 173 41.81 21.35 -1.87
C SER A 173 42.17 22.81 -1.62
N MET A 174 41.18 23.71 -1.59
CA MET A 174 41.39 25.14 -1.30
C MET A 174 42.06 25.37 0.06
N LEU A 175 41.63 24.66 1.12
CA LEU A 175 42.29 24.72 2.44
C LEU A 175 43.75 24.21 2.41
N ALA A 176 44.10 23.30 1.49
CA ALA A 176 45.49 22.87 1.32
C ALA A 176 46.32 23.92 0.56
N ASP A 177 45.76 24.48 -0.52
CA ASP A 177 46.40 25.54 -1.31
C ASP A 177 46.65 26.81 -0.47
N LEU A 178 45.72 27.16 0.42
CA LEU A 178 45.84 28.30 1.33
C LEU A 178 46.95 28.10 2.36
N ARG A 179 47.07 26.91 2.97
CA ARG A 179 48.17 26.58 3.89
C ARG A 179 49.53 26.62 3.21
N GLU A 180 49.60 26.22 1.94
CA GLU A 180 50.80 26.36 1.12
C GLU A 180 51.09 27.83 0.76
N MET A 181 50.07 28.70 0.67
CA MET A 181 50.28 30.15 0.57
C MET A 181 50.78 30.75 1.89
N GLU A 182 50.18 30.39 3.03
CA GLU A 182 50.60 30.80 4.39
C GLU A 182 52.05 30.39 4.66
N HIS A 183 52.45 29.18 4.28
CA HIS A 183 53.83 28.71 4.46
C HIS A 183 54.84 29.51 3.62
N ARG A 184 54.44 29.98 2.43
CA ARG A 184 55.30 30.74 1.50
C ARG A 184 55.31 32.25 1.74
N HIS A 185 54.33 32.83 2.44
CA HIS A 185 54.19 34.27 2.61
C HIS A 185 53.98 34.63 4.09
N THR A 186 54.97 35.29 4.68
CA THR A 186 54.99 35.66 6.11
C THR A 186 54.73 37.15 6.35
N ALA A 187 54.19 37.87 5.36
CA ALA A 187 53.82 39.27 5.51
C ALA A 187 52.45 39.38 6.22
N GLU A 188 52.34 40.27 7.21
CA GLU A 188 51.19 40.36 8.12
C GLU A 188 49.88 40.71 7.39
N ASP A 189 49.96 41.56 6.37
CA ASP A 189 48.83 41.94 5.50
C ASP A 189 48.33 40.74 4.67
N VAL A 190 49.25 40.00 4.04
CA VAL A 190 48.94 38.78 3.29
C VAL A 190 48.38 37.69 4.21
N LEU A 191 48.91 37.56 5.43
CA LEU A 191 48.43 36.60 6.42
C LEU A 191 47.00 36.92 6.87
N GLY A 192 46.66 38.20 7.08
CA GLY A 192 45.30 38.63 7.39
C GLY A 192 44.27 38.26 6.31
N ASP A 193 44.62 38.48 5.04
CA ASP A 193 43.76 38.11 3.90
C ASP A 193 43.66 36.58 3.72
N LEU A 194 44.75 35.84 3.92
CA LEU A 194 44.74 34.38 3.87
C LEU A 194 43.86 33.77 4.97
N LEU A 195 43.97 34.26 6.21
CA LEU A 195 43.11 33.83 7.32
C LEU A 195 41.63 34.14 7.06
N HIS A 196 41.30 35.25 6.37
CA HIS A 196 39.92 35.50 5.94
C HIS A 196 39.45 34.44 4.94
N LEU A 197 40.30 34.05 3.99
CA LEU A 197 39.96 33.11 2.92
C LEU A 197 39.92 31.65 3.40
N ASP A 198 40.80 31.23 4.31
CA ASP A 198 40.74 29.91 4.99
C ASP A 198 39.38 29.77 5.69
N HIS A 199 38.98 30.81 6.43
CA HIS A 199 37.73 30.80 7.16
C HIS A 199 36.48 30.73 6.28
N ARG A 200 36.45 31.47 5.17
CA ARG A 200 35.39 31.37 4.16
C ARG A 200 35.33 29.98 3.54
N THR A 201 36.48 29.36 3.31
CA THR A 201 36.60 28.02 2.75
C THR A 201 36.15 26.95 3.74
N ALA A 202 36.49 27.08 5.02
CA ALA A 202 36.01 26.23 6.10
C ALA A 202 34.48 26.32 6.27
N GLN A 203 33.90 27.53 6.15
CA GLN A 203 32.45 27.73 6.15
C GLN A 203 31.78 27.06 4.94
N ALA A 204 32.37 27.16 3.73
CA ALA A 204 31.87 26.49 2.54
C ALA A 204 31.92 24.95 2.66
N GLY A 205 33.00 24.40 3.22
CA GLY A 205 33.10 22.98 3.56
C GLY A 205 32.03 22.54 4.56
N ARG A 206 31.82 23.31 5.64
CA ARG A 206 30.76 23.04 6.62
C ARG A 206 29.37 22.97 5.98
N LEU A 207 29.05 23.87 5.05
CA LEU A 207 27.79 23.85 4.31
C LEU A 207 27.65 22.60 3.43
N ALA A 208 28.73 22.18 2.76
CA ALA A 208 28.76 20.93 2.00
C ALA A 208 28.54 19.71 2.90
N ASP A 209 29.23 19.63 4.04
CA ASP A 209 29.05 18.59 5.06
C ASP A 209 27.62 18.56 5.61
N SER A 210 27.02 19.71 5.89
CA SER A 210 25.62 19.84 6.34
C SER A 210 24.63 19.27 5.31
N ILE A 211 24.82 19.51 4.02
CA ILE A 211 24.01 18.89 2.95
C ILE A 211 24.26 17.37 2.87
N ALA A 212 25.50 16.93 3.03
CA ALA A 212 25.84 15.50 3.03
C ALA A 212 25.17 14.75 4.20
N VAL A 213 25.16 15.30 5.42
CA VAL A 213 24.46 14.72 6.60
C VAL A 213 22.95 14.59 6.35
N LEU A 214 22.32 15.63 5.80
CA LEU A 214 20.87 15.65 5.52
C LEU A 214 20.47 14.67 4.42
N THR A 215 21.26 14.59 3.34
CA THR A 215 21.05 13.60 2.26
C THR A 215 21.39 12.17 2.68
N GLY A 216 22.10 11.97 3.80
CA GLY A 216 22.55 10.65 4.25
C GLY A 216 23.83 10.18 3.57
N ALA A 217 24.48 11.06 2.80
CA ALA A 217 25.81 10.84 2.27
C ALA A 217 26.86 10.80 3.39
N ARG A 218 28.07 10.34 3.05
CA ARG A 218 29.21 10.40 3.96
C ARG A 218 29.72 11.83 4.05
N SER A 219 29.65 12.41 5.24
CA SER A 219 30.20 13.72 5.60
C SER A 219 31.45 13.57 6.46
N GLY A 220 32.35 14.53 6.35
CA GLY A 220 33.47 14.76 7.26
C GLY A 220 34.62 13.76 7.18
N ARG A 221 35.69 14.05 7.91
CA ARG A 221 36.86 13.18 8.03
C ARG A 221 36.62 12.05 9.04
N ARG A 222 37.23 10.89 8.82
CA ARG A 222 37.28 9.81 9.83
C ARG A 222 38.54 9.95 10.67
N TRP A 223 38.37 9.91 11.98
CA TRP A 223 39.46 9.91 12.95
C TRP A 223 39.60 8.51 13.55
N ALA A 224 40.81 7.94 13.48
CA ALA A 224 41.05 6.56 13.93
C ALA A 224 41.35 6.48 15.44
N LYS A 225 42.00 7.51 16.00
CA LYS A 225 42.31 7.64 17.42
C LYS A 225 41.25 8.52 18.12
N PRO A 226 41.05 8.37 19.44
CA PRO A 226 40.31 9.34 20.24
C PRO A 226 40.88 10.75 20.14
N ILE A 227 40.03 11.77 20.34
CA ILE A 227 40.40 13.18 20.26
C ILE A 227 39.95 13.89 21.54
N VAL A 228 40.87 14.57 22.23
CA VAL A 228 40.58 15.34 23.45
C VAL A 228 39.50 16.40 23.22
N MET A 229 38.63 16.64 24.20
CA MET A 229 37.49 17.55 24.08
C MET A 229 37.92 18.97 23.67
N GLU A 230 39.05 19.45 24.18
CA GLU A 230 39.61 20.75 23.78
C GLU A 230 39.88 20.86 22.26
N SER A 231 40.32 19.77 21.63
CA SER A 231 40.52 19.68 20.18
C SER A 231 39.19 19.55 19.42
N ILE A 232 38.17 18.92 20.01
CA ILE A 232 36.80 18.89 19.48
C ILE A 232 36.21 20.32 19.46
N LEU A 233 36.33 21.06 20.56
CA LEU A 233 35.86 22.44 20.68
C LEU A 233 36.57 23.37 19.68
N ARG A 234 37.91 23.31 19.60
CA ARG A 234 38.67 24.07 18.60
C ARG A 234 38.30 23.68 17.16
N GLY A 235 38.12 22.39 16.88
CA GLY A 235 37.72 21.89 15.57
C GLY A 235 36.28 22.27 15.16
N ALA A 236 35.40 22.56 16.13
CA ALA A 236 34.10 23.16 15.90
C ALA A 236 34.19 24.67 15.68
N MET A 237 34.95 25.40 16.51
CA MET A 237 35.17 26.84 16.39
C MET A 237 35.80 27.23 15.04
N GLY A 238 36.77 26.47 14.53
CA GLY A 238 37.39 26.70 13.22
C GLY A 238 36.44 26.54 12.02
N ARG A 239 35.15 26.27 12.23
CA ARG A 239 34.12 26.15 11.18
C ARG A 239 33.04 27.23 11.22
N ILE A 240 33.07 28.18 12.18
CA ILE A 240 31.98 29.16 12.41
C ILE A 240 32.40 30.60 12.18
N GLY A 241 31.54 31.41 11.55
CA GLY A 241 31.89 32.77 11.12
C GLY A 241 32.48 33.64 12.24
N SER A 242 31.88 33.57 13.44
CA SER A 242 32.20 34.41 14.61
C SER A 242 33.07 33.71 15.67
N TYR A 243 34.03 32.86 15.30
CA TYR A 243 34.82 32.08 16.26
C TYR A 243 35.48 32.92 17.37
N GLN A 244 35.92 34.15 17.06
CA GLN A 244 36.55 35.09 18.00
C GLN A 244 35.63 35.53 19.15
N ARG A 245 34.30 35.41 18.99
CA ARG A 245 33.29 35.73 20.01
C ARG A 245 33.00 34.55 20.96
N VAL A 246 33.58 33.37 20.71
CA VAL A 246 33.39 32.20 21.58
C VAL A 246 34.36 32.25 22.76
N ARG A 247 33.87 31.95 23.96
CA ARG A 247 34.64 31.78 25.20
C ARG A 247 34.46 30.36 25.71
N LEU A 248 35.55 29.58 25.69
CA LEU A 248 35.55 28.22 26.20
C LEU A 248 35.83 28.19 27.71
N HIS A 249 34.98 27.48 28.44
CA HIS A 249 35.07 27.21 29.88
C HIS A 249 35.04 25.69 30.04
N SER A 250 36.17 25.04 29.77
CA SER A 250 36.32 23.58 29.79
C SER A 250 37.45 23.18 30.73
N THR A 251 37.15 22.31 31.69
CA THR A 251 38.13 21.74 32.63
C THR A 251 38.24 20.22 32.49
N SER A 252 37.71 19.65 31.40
CA SER A 252 37.72 18.21 31.14
C SER A 252 38.79 17.81 30.12
N ASP A 253 39.70 16.91 30.54
CA ASP A 253 40.74 16.30 29.71
C ASP A 253 40.25 15.06 28.94
N VAL A 254 38.95 14.79 28.94
CA VAL A 254 38.36 13.59 28.33
C VAL A 254 38.51 13.59 26.81
N ALA A 255 38.79 12.42 26.23
CA ALA A 255 38.77 12.22 24.79
C ALA A 255 37.46 11.59 24.30
N ILE A 256 37.08 11.95 23.07
CA ILE A 256 35.93 11.44 22.34
C ILE A 256 36.41 10.38 21.34
N ALA A 257 35.69 9.27 21.24
CA ALA A 257 35.98 8.20 20.29
C ALA A 257 36.03 8.74 18.85
N GLY A 258 37.10 8.43 18.11
CA GLY A 258 37.37 9.04 16.80
C GLY A 258 36.29 8.82 15.73
N HIS A 259 35.50 7.75 15.85
CA HIS A 259 34.36 7.48 14.96
C HIS A 259 33.20 8.47 15.15
N ALA A 260 33.11 9.13 16.32
CA ALA A 260 32.08 10.11 16.68
C ALA A 260 32.60 11.55 16.70
N ALA A 261 33.91 11.75 16.91
CA ALA A 261 34.57 13.04 16.99
C ALA A 261 34.13 14.05 15.90
N GLU A 262 34.13 13.62 14.64
CA GLU A 262 33.73 14.49 13.51
C GLU A 262 32.24 14.91 13.58
N GLY A 263 31.35 13.99 13.96
CA GLY A 263 29.93 14.28 14.10
C GLY A 263 29.65 15.21 15.28
N ILE A 264 30.41 15.10 16.35
CA ILE A 264 30.31 15.99 17.52
C ILE A 264 30.88 17.38 17.17
N MET A 265 32.04 17.47 16.50
CA MET A 265 32.59 18.75 16.02
C MET A 265 31.60 19.48 15.11
N HIS A 266 30.93 18.75 14.21
CA HIS A 266 29.95 19.32 13.29
C HIS A 266 28.67 19.77 14.00
N ALA A 267 28.13 18.95 14.93
CA ALA A 267 26.97 19.34 15.72
C ALA A 267 27.25 20.58 16.59
N LEU A 268 28.42 20.65 17.22
CA LEU A 268 28.87 21.84 17.97
C LEU A 268 29.02 23.05 17.05
N ALA A 269 29.63 22.90 15.87
CA ALA A 269 29.78 24.01 14.93
C ALA A 269 28.41 24.61 14.53
N GLU A 270 27.41 23.77 14.27
CA GLU A 270 26.06 24.26 13.96
C GLU A 270 25.38 24.91 15.19
N LEU A 271 25.57 24.40 16.41
CA LEU A 271 25.05 25.06 17.63
C LEU A 271 25.72 26.42 17.91
N LEU A 272 27.05 26.49 17.76
CA LEU A 272 27.83 27.71 17.98
C LEU A 272 27.56 28.78 16.91
N ASP A 273 27.43 28.39 15.63
CA ASP A 273 27.09 29.32 14.55
C ASP A 273 25.66 29.87 14.74
N ASN A 274 24.71 29.05 15.20
CA ASN A 274 23.38 29.55 15.60
C ASN A 274 23.46 30.55 16.77
N ALA A 275 24.10 30.18 17.88
CA ALA A 275 24.27 31.04 19.05
C ALA A 275 24.90 32.40 18.71
N ALA A 276 25.92 32.40 17.84
CA ALA A 276 26.61 33.61 17.42
C ALA A 276 25.78 34.47 16.44
N ASN A 277 25.00 33.86 15.54
CA ASN A 277 24.14 34.57 14.58
C ASN A 277 22.86 35.16 15.23
N PHE A 278 22.33 34.53 16.29
CA PHE A 278 21.17 35.05 17.03
C PHE A 278 21.54 36.01 18.18
N SER A 279 22.83 36.13 18.53
CA SER A 279 23.34 37.08 19.53
C SER A 279 23.79 38.41 18.90
N PRO A 280 23.62 39.57 19.59
CA PRO A 280 24.19 40.85 19.17
C PRO A 280 25.69 40.76 18.85
N PRO A 281 26.22 41.51 17.87
CA PRO A 281 27.60 41.35 17.40
C PRO A 281 28.66 41.65 18.46
N THR A 282 28.33 42.45 19.48
CA THR A 282 29.18 42.76 20.64
C THR A 282 29.09 41.71 21.76
N ALA A 283 28.13 40.79 21.72
CA ALA A 283 27.95 39.77 22.74
C ALA A 283 28.80 38.52 22.47
N GLU A 284 29.40 38.00 23.53
CA GLU A 284 30.15 36.75 23.55
C GLU A 284 29.23 35.53 23.73
N VAL A 285 29.63 34.40 23.14
CA VAL A 285 28.97 33.08 23.29
C VAL A 285 29.83 32.25 24.22
N HIS A 286 29.25 31.77 25.31
CA HIS A 286 29.97 31.00 26.32
C HIS A 286 29.73 29.50 26.12
N VAL A 287 30.79 28.70 26.24
CA VAL A 287 30.72 27.24 26.10
C VAL A 287 31.27 26.59 27.35
N TYR A 288 30.41 25.90 28.09
CA TYR A 288 30.77 25.16 29.29
C TYR A 288 30.83 23.67 28.96
N VAL A 289 31.82 22.96 29.50
CA VAL A 289 31.92 21.50 29.41
C VAL A 289 32.02 20.91 30.80
N GLU A 290 31.06 20.06 31.14
CA GLU A 290 30.95 19.40 32.43
C GLU A 290 30.84 17.89 32.27
N GLU A 291 31.59 17.15 33.09
CA GLU A 291 31.43 15.69 33.22
C GLU A 291 30.32 15.38 34.23
N VAL A 292 29.39 14.52 33.82
CA VAL A 292 28.23 14.08 34.62
C VAL A 292 28.17 12.55 34.64
N PRO A 293 27.47 11.91 35.59
CA PRO A 293 27.36 10.45 35.63
C PRO A 293 26.84 9.79 34.33
N ALA A 294 26.09 10.52 33.50
CA ALA A 294 25.57 10.07 32.22
C ALA A 294 26.55 10.25 31.02
N GLY A 295 27.66 10.96 31.20
CA GLY A 295 28.62 11.29 30.13
C GLY A 295 29.15 12.72 30.23
N ILE A 296 29.10 13.48 29.13
CA ILE A 296 29.52 14.90 29.11
C ILE A 296 28.34 15.76 28.67
N VAL A 297 28.15 16.91 29.33
CA VAL A 297 27.25 17.97 28.87
C VAL A 297 28.09 19.13 28.34
N VAL A 298 27.85 19.50 27.08
CA VAL A 298 28.35 20.75 26.50
C VAL A 298 27.19 21.75 26.46
N THR A 299 27.33 22.85 27.19
CA THR A 299 26.33 23.93 27.26
C THR A 299 26.83 25.12 26.47
N VAL A 300 26.11 25.52 25.43
CA VAL A 300 26.35 26.75 24.66
C VAL A 300 25.35 27.80 25.12
N GLU A 301 25.81 28.82 25.83
CA GLU A 301 25.00 29.96 26.28
C GLU A 301 25.19 31.18 25.37
N ASP A 302 24.06 31.64 24.81
CA ASP A 302 23.99 32.85 24.00
C ASP A 302 23.33 34.02 24.76
N SER A 303 23.51 35.24 24.25
CA SER A 303 22.90 36.48 24.80
C SER A 303 21.93 37.09 23.78
N GLY A 304 21.30 36.23 22.98
CA GLY A 304 20.49 36.57 21.82
C GLY A 304 18.99 36.54 22.08
N LEU A 305 18.22 36.21 21.03
CA LEU A 305 16.77 36.14 21.11
C LEU A 305 16.31 34.90 21.87
N VAL A 306 15.50 35.09 22.92
CA VAL A 306 14.79 34.00 23.59
C VAL A 306 13.74 33.41 22.64
N MET A 307 13.72 32.09 22.52
CA MET A 307 12.72 31.39 21.71
C MET A 307 11.33 31.45 22.37
N SER A 308 10.31 31.86 21.63
CA SER A 308 8.91 31.61 22.02
C SER A 308 8.64 30.10 22.12
N GLU A 309 7.64 29.67 22.89
CA GLU A 309 7.32 28.24 23.04
C GLU A 309 7.12 27.51 21.70
N VAL A 310 6.53 28.17 20.70
CA VAL A 310 6.31 27.58 19.37
C VAL A 310 7.63 27.41 18.61
N GLN A 311 8.59 28.32 18.80
CA GLN A 311 9.94 28.18 18.26
C GLN A 311 10.73 27.10 19.00
N LEU A 312 10.65 27.06 20.34
CA LEU A 312 11.26 26.06 21.21
C LEU A 312 10.80 24.64 20.85
N ARG A 313 9.48 24.39 20.84
CA ARG A 313 8.89 23.09 20.43
C ARG A 313 9.27 22.69 19.00
N ARG A 314 9.54 23.64 18.11
CA ARG A 314 10.04 23.36 16.75
C ARG A 314 11.54 23.05 16.75
N ALA A 315 12.34 23.72 17.57
CA ALA A 315 13.76 23.45 17.73
C ALA A 315 14.01 22.07 18.36
N GLU A 316 13.29 21.74 19.44
CA GLU A 316 13.31 20.42 20.09
C GLU A 316 13.00 19.29 19.10
N ARG A 317 11.93 19.41 18.30
CA ARG A 317 11.62 18.44 17.24
C ARG A 317 12.73 18.32 16.20
N ALA A 318 13.33 19.45 15.80
CA ALA A 318 14.40 19.51 14.81
C ALA A 318 15.73 18.93 15.32
N VAL A 319 15.95 18.82 16.63
CA VAL A 319 17.12 18.11 17.20
C VAL A 319 16.78 16.72 17.75
N SER A 320 15.50 16.36 17.87
CA SER A 320 15.07 15.05 18.35
C SER A 320 15.47 13.91 17.41
N SER A 321 15.64 12.71 18.00
CA SER A 321 15.98 11.46 17.29
C SER A 321 14.84 10.88 16.45
N ALA A 322 13.65 11.49 16.44
CA ALA A 322 12.52 11.04 15.64
C ALA A 322 12.78 11.13 14.13
N ALA A 323 11.91 10.48 13.33
CA ALA A 323 11.96 10.54 11.89
C ALA A 323 11.63 11.95 11.39
N GLN A 324 12.66 12.71 10.99
CA GLN A 324 12.50 14.04 10.40
C GLN A 324 12.23 13.91 8.90
N ASP A 325 11.06 14.37 8.45
CA ASP A 325 10.85 14.64 7.04
C ASP A 325 11.55 15.95 6.64
N LEU A 326 12.32 15.89 5.56
CA LEU A 326 13.11 17.01 5.05
C LEU A 326 12.23 18.07 4.34
N THR A 327 10.95 17.76 4.08
CA THR A 327 9.99 18.62 3.35
C THR A 327 9.70 19.98 4.02
N GLY A 328 9.98 20.12 5.31
CA GLY A 328 9.71 21.35 6.07
C GLY A 328 10.94 22.21 6.42
N ILE A 329 12.14 21.88 5.93
CA ILE A 329 13.37 22.57 6.33
C ILE A 329 13.49 23.91 5.59
N SER A 330 13.20 25.00 6.29
CA SER A 330 13.50 26.37 5.83
C SER A 330 15.00 26.70 6.02
N GLY A 331 15.55 27.53 5.14
CA GLY A 331 17.00 27.78 5.04
C GLY A 331 17.68 28.28 6.33
N THR A 332 16.97 28.98 7.21
CA THR A 332 17.48 29.44 8.52
C THR A 332 17.53 28.36 9.60
N ARG A 333 17.09 27.12 9.30
CA ARG A 333 16.99 26.00 10.26
C ARG A 333 17.74 24.74 9.81
N LEU A 334 18.55 24.84 8.76
CA LEU A 334 19.38 23.75 8.25
C LEU A 334 20.25 23.13 9.36
N GLY A 335 20.92 23.98 10.15
CA GLY A 335 21.83 23.56 11.21
C GLY A 335 21.16 22.72 12.31
N LEU A 336 19.95 23.07 12.76
CA LEU A 336 19.26 22.26 13.76
C LEU A 336 18.87 20.87 13.23
N ALA A 337 18.44 20.77 11.97
CA ALA A 337 18.17 19.48 11.34
C ALA A 337 19.44 18.63 11.17
N VAL A 338 20.59 19.25 10.86
CA VAL A 338 21.91 18.59 10.86
C VAL A 338 22.26 18.07 12.26
N VAL A 339 22.08 18.89 13.30
CA VAL A 339 22.25 18.49 14.70
C VAL A 339 21.36 17.29 15.04
N GLY A 340 20.08 17.29 14.68
CA GLY A 340 19.18 16.14 14.93
C GLY A 340 19.58 14.85 14.21
N ARG A 341 20.09 14.97 12.98
CA ARG A 341 20.65 13.82 12.23
C ARG A 341 21.91 13.25 12.88
N LEU A 342 22.81 14.12 13.36
CA LEU A 342 24.03 13.74 14.06
C LEU A 342 23.73 13.18 15.46
N ALA A 343 22.77 13.77 16.17
CA ALA A 343 22.26 13.31 17.45
C ALA A 343 21.73 11.87 17.34
N ARG A 344 20.84 11.60 16.38
CA ARG A 344 20.36 10.23 16.11
C ARG A 344 21.49 9.26 15.73
N LYS A 345 22.47 9.71 14.94
CA LYS A 345 23.59 8.88 14.47
C LYS A 345 24.56 8.48 15.59
N HIS A 346 24.72 9.32 16.60
CA HIS A 346 25.71 9.16 17.67
C HIS A 346 25.11 8.97 19.07
N GLY A 347 23.77 8.98 19.21
CA GLY A 347 23.11 8.87 20.52
C GLY A 347 23.15 10.14 21.36
N LEU A 348 23.40 11.31 20.76
CA LEU A 348 23.43 12.58 21.48
C LEU A 348 22.01 13.00 21.85
N THR A 349 21.86 13.68 22.98
CA THR A 349 20.60 14.34 23.36
C THR A 349 20.81 15.85 23.37
N VAL A 350 19.95 16.60 22.68
CA VAL A 350 20.01 18.07 22.65
C VAL A 350 18.73 18.65 23.22
N SER A 351 18.88 19.60 24.14
CA SER A 351 17.78 20.34 24.77
C SER A 351 18.09 21.83 24.80
N PHE A 352 17.07 22.65 25.02
CA PHE A 352 17.18 24.10 25.07
C PHE A 352 16.55 24.65 26.35
N ARG A 353 17.14 25.69 26.93
CA ARG A 353 16.63 26.43 28.09
C ARG A 353 16.88 27.93 27.94
N PRO A 354 16.25 28.79 28.74
CA PRO A 354 16.72 30.16 28.92
C PRO A 354 18.19 30.19 29.39
N SER A 355 18.99 31.02 28.75
CA SER A 355 20.40 31.29 29.11
C SER A 355 20.46 32.24 30.31
N ALA A 356 21.44 32.05 31.20
CA ALA A 356 21.70 33.00 32.28
C ALA A 356 22.09 34.41 31.75
N ARG A 357 22.50 34.50 30.48
CA ARG A 357 22.88 35.73 29.78
C ARG A 357 21.71 36.41 29.04
N GLY A 358 20.48 35.95 29.24
CA GLY A 358 19.26 36.56 28.69
C GLY A 358 18.82 36.06 27.31
N GLY A 359 19.59 35.17 26.67
CA GLY A 359 19.26 34.52 25.40
C GLY A 359 18.82 33.07 25.53
N THR A 360 19.29 32.22 24.62
CA THR A 360 19.04 30.76 24.65
C THR A 360 20.30 29.99 25.06
N GLY A 361 20.13 28.96 25.88
CA GLY A 361 21.14 27.97 26.22
C GLY A 361 20.84 26.63 25.53
N ALA A 362 21.76 26.15 24.69
CA ALA A 362 21.65 24.85 24.04
C ALA A 362 22.56 23.83 24.75
N LEU A 363 21.96 22.74 25.25
CA LEU A 363 22.67 21.70 26.01
C LEU A 363 22.74 20.44 25.17
N MET A 364 23.96 20.00 24.85
CA MET A 364 24.21 18.75 24.13
C MET A 364 24.87 17.75 25.09
N MET A 365 24.15 16.69 25.41
CA MET A 365 24.64 15.55 26.18
C MET A 365 25.25 14.50 25.23
N LEU A 366 26.52 14.18 25.47
CA LEU A 366 27.25 13.08 24.85
C LEU A 366 27.18 11.89 25.82
N PRO A 367 26.69 10.71 25.40
CA PRO A 367 26.58 9.56 26.29
C PRO A 367 27.94 8.87 26.49
N HIS A 368 28.08 8.12 27.57
CA HIS A 368 29.36 7.56 28.03
C HIS A 368 30.03 6.62 26.99
N GLU A 369 29.28 5.98 26.09
CA GLU A 369 29.85 5.08 25.07
C GLU A 369 30.72 5.82 24.03
N LEU A 370 30.57 7.14 23.90
CA LEU A 370 31.42 7.97 23.05
C LEU A 370 32.69 8.45 23.76
N ILE A 371 32.78 8.26 25.07
CA ILE A 371 33.90 8.72 25.90
C ILE A 371 35.00 7.66 25.90
N SER A 372 36.21 8.12 25.58
CA SER A 372 37.44 7.37 25.75
C SER A 372 38.32 8.14 26.73
N ARG A 373 38.59 7.55 27.90
CA ARG A 373 39.67 8.07 28.75
C ARG A 373 40.97 7.82 28.00
N ALA A 374 41.68 8.89 27.65
CA ALA A 374 43.05 8.77 27.19
C ALA A 374 43.83 8.10 28.33
N ALA A 375 44.39 6.92 28.08
CA ALA A 375 45.42 6.40 28.98
C ALA A 375 46.56 7.45 28.97
N PRO A 376 47.09 7.85 30.14
CA PRO A 376 48.21 8.77 30.18
C PRO A 376 49.34 8.18 29.33
N THR A 377 49.83 8.96 28.37
CA THR A 377 51.04 8.61 27.63
C THR A 377 52.13 8.32 28.65
N PRO A 378 52.77 7.13 28.64
CA PRO A 378 53.89 6.88 29.53
C PRO A 378 54.96 7.93 29.23
N GLU A 379 55.37 8.69 30.24
CA GLU A 379 56.54 9.55 30.10
C GLU A 379 57.73 8.67 29.68
N PRO A 380 58.59 9.14 28.75
CA PRO A 380 59.79 8.41 28.40
C PRO A 380 60.72 8.37 29.61
N VAL A 381 60.77 7.22 30.30
CA VAL A 381 61.71 6.96 31.38
C VAL A 381 63.13 7.24 30.86
N PRO A 382 63.93 8.09 31.52
CA PRO A 382 65.29 8.38 31.08
C PRO A 382 66.12 7.10 31.03
N ALA A 383 66.65 6.77 29.86
CA ALA A 383 67.55 5.63 29.71
C ALA A 383 68.84 5.90 30.51
N HIS A 384 69.03 5.16 31.61
CA HIS A 384 70.26 5.21 32.38
C HIS A 384 71.40 4.60 31.55
N ALA A 385 72.46 5.37 31.30
CA ALA A 385 73.59 4.92 30.52
C ALA A 385 74.41 3.86 31.28
N PRO A 386 74.82 2.75 30.63
CA PRO A 386 75.82 1.85 31.21
C PRO A 386 77.19 2.53 31.21
N ALA A 387 77.88 2.51 32.35
CA ALA A 387 79.27 2.93 32.42
C ALA A 387 80.19 1.99 31.62
N ALA A 388 81.27 2.54 31.08
CA ALA A 388 82.30 1.77 30.38
C ALA A 388 83.19 0.99 31.36
N ASP A 389 83.63 -0.20 30.94
CA ASP A 389 84.78 -0.88 31.54
C ASP A 389 85.62 -1.58 30.46
N THR A 390 86.83 -2.01 30.82
CA THR A 390 88.02 -1.92 29.96
C THR A 390 88.44 -3.23 29.27
N ALA A 391 89.17 -3.13 28.15
CA ALA A 391 89.65 -4.21 27.26
C ALA A 391 90.87 -5.00 27.84
N PRO A 392 91.59 -5.96 27.16
CA PRO A 392 91.69 -6.22 25.70
C PRO A 392 91.94 -7.69 25.21
N VAL A 393 92.35 -7.83 23.91
CA VAL A 393 92.86 -9.00 23.14
C VAL A 393 91.82 -10.12 22.79
N THR A 394 91.85 -10.91 21.69
CA THR A 394 92.82 -11.17 20.57
C THR A 394 92.08 -11.57 19.26
N ALA A 395 92.76 -11.58 18.09
CA ALA A 395 92.33 -12.22 16.82
C ALA A 395 92.98 -13.64 16.65
N PRO A 396 92.61 -14.56 15.71
CA PRO A 396 92.46 -14.33 14.25
C PRO A 396 91.39 -15.19 13.48
N ASP A 397 91.40 -15.02 12.15
CA ASP A 397 90.73 -15.71 11.02
C ASP A 397 90.00 -17.06 11.18
N THR A 398 88.88 -17.23 10.45
CA THR A 398 88.80 -18.16 9.28
C THR A 398 87.51 -18.04 8.46
N VAL A 399 87.61 -18.30 7.14
CA VAL A 399 86.52 -18.27 6.14
C VAL A 399 86.06 -19.69 5.78
N ARG A 400 84.75 -19.93 5.60
CA ARG A 400 84.28 -21.13 4.84
C ARG A 400 82.85 -21.05 4.27
N SER A 401 82.69 -21.68 3.09
CA SER A 401 81.47 -22.30 2.52
C SER A 401 80.54 -21.42 1.68
N ALA A 402 79.95 -21.86 0.55
CA ALA A 402 80.33 -22.82 -0.51
C ALA A 402 79.39 -22.61 -1.72
N ALA A 403 79.79 -23.03 -2.94
CA ALA A 403 79.02 -22.86 -4.18
C ALA A 403 77.85 -23.88 -4.33
N PRO A 404 76.96 -23.72 -5.35
CA PRO A 404 77.24 -24.36 -6.66
C PRO A 404 76.71 -23.60 -7.90
N GLY A 405 77.04 -24.15 -9.08
CA GLY A 405 76.35 -23.95 -10.38
C GLY A 405 76.58 -25.22 -11.24
N PRO A 406 76.45 -25.20 -12.58
CA PRO A 406 75.74 -24.26 -13.48
C PRO A 406 74.97 -24.97 -14.65
N VAL A 407 74.57 -24.20 -15.70
CA VAL A 407 74.49 -24.57 -17.16
C VAL A 407 73.11 -24.79 -17.88
N GLN A 408 72.89 -23.91 -18.89
CA GLN A 408 72.18 -24.00 -20.21
C GLN A 408 70.65 -23.88 -20.47
N GLU A 409 70.38 -23.00 -21.45
CA GLU A 409 69.29 -22.85 -22.45
C GLU A 409 69.14 -24.05 -23.43
N PRO A 410 68.29 -24.07 -24.51
CA PRO A 410 67.41 -23.02 -25.11
C PRO A 410 65.98 -23.47 -25.54
N THR A 411 65.21 -22.55 -26.16
CA THR A 411 64.56 -22.68 -27.51
C THR A 411 63.12 -22.13 -27.59
N ALA A 412 62.78 -21.52 -28.74
CA ALA A 412 61.55 -20.77 -29.01
C ALA A 412 60.39 -21.58 -29.62
N GLY A 413 59.18 -21.01 -29.63
CA GLY A 413 58.03 -21.51 -30.38
C GLY A 413 56.85 -20.51 -30.46
N SER A 414 56.60 -19.99 -31.67
CA SER A 414 55.29 -19.46 -32.14
C SER A 414 54.48 -20.62 -32.78
N PRO A 415 53.24 -20.48 -33.32
CA PRO A 415 52.35 -19.32 -33.56
C PRO A 415 50.90 -19.65 -33.01
N PRO A 416 49.71 -19.24 -33.53
CA PRO A 416 49.34 -18.46 -34.72
C PRO A 416 48.38 -17.27 -34.49
N ARG A 417 47.97 -16.69 -35.64
CA ARG A 417 47.19 -15.48 -35.84
C ARG A 417 45.87 -15.85 -36.52
N GLU A 418 44.76 -15.23 -36.12
CA GLU A 418 43.52 -15.18 -36.90
C GLU A 418 42.98 -13.75 -36.96
N GLU A 419 42.07 -13.49 -37.90
CA GLU A 419 41.75 -12.16 -38.41
C GLU A 419 40.36 -11.63 -38.01
N HIS A 420 40.18 -10.35 -38.31
CA HIS A 420 38.98 -9.51 -38.21
C HIS A 420 37.59 -10.19 -38.22
N GLY A 421 36.76 -9.76 -37.26
CA GLY A 421 35.31 -9.72 -37.38
C GLY A 421 34.77 -8.47 -36.68
N ALA A 422 34.24 -7.50 -37.43
CA ALA A 422 33.67 -6.29 -36.87
C ALA A 422 32.19 -6.51 -36.49
N ALA A 423 31.82 -6.24 -35.23
CA ALA A 423 30.43 -6.16 -34.80
C ALA A 423 30.26 -5.07 -33.73
N SER A 424 29.14 -4.35 -33.83
CA SER A 424 28.78 -3.24 -32.94
C SER A 424 27.96 -3.77 -31.75
N GLU A 425 28.40 -3.55 -30.52
CA GLU A 425 27.64 -3.93 -29.31
C GLU A 425 27.54 -2.80 -28.28
N THR A 426 26.46 -2.03 -28.42
CA THR A 426 25.50 -1.67 -27.36
C THR A 426 25.88 -2.05 -25.91
N THR A 427 26.18 -1.05 -25.08
CA THR A 427 26.31 -1.24 -23.62
C THR A 427 24.96 -1.57 -22.98
N GLY A 428 24.73 -2.86 -22.72
CA GLY A 428 23.57 -3.36 -21.98
C GLY A 428 23.72 -4.83 -21.60
N SER A 429 24.57 -5.15 -20.62
CA SER A 429 24.69 -6.52 -20.09
C SER A 429 24.79 -6.55 -18.55
N LEU A 430 24.20 -7.60 -17.98
CA LEU A 430 24.05 -7.82 -16.54
C LEU A 430 25.36 -8.36 -15.91
N PRO A 431 25.61 -8.11 -14.61
CA PRO A 431 26.81 -8.62 -13.93
C PRO A 431 26.79 -10.14 -13.80
N GLN A 432 27.91 -10.80 -14.14
CA GLN A 432 28.13 -12.22 -13.88
C GLN A 432 28.64 -12.45 -12.44
N PHE A 433 28.03 -13.41 -11.77
CA PHE A 433 28.38 -13.87 -10.42
C PHE A 433 29.13 -15.21 -10.49
N GLY A 434 30.08 -15.44 -9.58
CA GLY A 434 30.70 -16.76 -9.40
C GLY A 434 29.89 -17.66 -8.47
N GLU A 435 30.30 -18.92 -8.30
CA GLU A 435 29.63 -19.92 -7.44
C GLU A 435 29.48 -19.50 -5.96
N SER A 436 30.26 -18.51 -5.49
CA SER A 436 30.13 -17.92 -4.16
C SER A 436 29.18 -16.71 -4.08
N GLY A 437 28.39 -16.42 -5.12
CA GLY A 437 27.40 -15.35 -5.14
C GLY A 437 27.94 -13.92 -5.17
N LEU A 438 29.27 -13.74 -5.31
CA LEU A 438 29.93 -12.44 -5.32
C LEU A 438 30.28 -11.98 -6.76
N PRO A 439 30.13 -10.68 -7.10
CA PRO A 439 30.51 -10.15 -8.42
C PRO A 439 32.02 -10.25 -8.68
N LYS A 440 32.43 -10.91 -9.77
CA LYS A 440 33.85 -10.97 -10.18
C LYS A 440 34.24 -9.77 -11.04
N ARG A 441 35.18 -8.95 -10.57
CA ARG A 441 35.81 -7.86 -11.36
C ARG A 441 36.93 -8.42 -12.24
N ARG A 442 36.83 -8.26 -13.58
CA ARG A 442 37.96 -8.55 -14.49
C ARG A 442 39.15 -7.64 -14.18
N ARG A 443 40.37 -8.20 -14.11
CA ARG A 443 41.62 -7.43 -14.02
C ARG A 443 42.04 -6.94 -15.41
N GLY A 444 42.61 -5.74 -15.47
CA GLY A 444 43.35 -5.24 -16.64
C GLY A 444 42.60 -4.30 -17.58
N ARG A 445 42.56 -3.00 -17.24
CA ARG A 445 42.77 -1.86 -18.17
C ARG A 445 42.93 -0.58 -17.33
N THR A 446 44.11 0.03 -17.43
CA THR A 446 44.55 1.19 -16.65
C THR A 446 44.32 2.51 -17.40
N LEU A 447 44.59 3.64 -16.72
CA LEU A 447 44.29 5.03 -17.12
C LEU A 447 44.64 5.45 -18.56
N ALA A 448 45.62 4.82 -19.22
CA ALA A 448 46.17 5.26 -20.50
C ALA A 448 45.14 5.38 -21.65
N ALA A 449 44.01 4.68 -21.58
CA ALA A 449 42.93 4.77 -22.58
C ALA A 449 41.92 5.93 -22.34
N ALA A 450 42.09 6.71 -21.26
CA ALA A 450 41.34 7.94 -21.02
C ALA A 450 42.09 9.16 -21.55
N GLU A 451 43.40 9.22 -21.35
CA GLU A 451 44.24 10.37 -21.72
C GLU A 451 44.43 10.51 -23.24
N SER A 452 44.47 9.40 -23.99
CA SER A 452 44.55 9.41 -25.45
C SER A 452 43.30 9.97 -26.17
N ARG A 453 42.23 10.30 -25.44
CA ARG A 453 41.02 10.94 -25.98
C ARG A 453 40.97 12.46 -25.84
N ASN A 454 41.91 13.07 -25.11
CA ASN A 454 41.94 14.52 -24.87
C ASN A 454 43.08 15.26 -25.61
N GLY A 455 44.04 14.55 -26.20
CA GLY A 455 45.15 15.15 -26.95
C GLY A 455 44.83 15.31 -28.44
N GLY A 456 44.17 16.40 -28.86
CA GLY A 456 43.82 16.53 -30.27
C GLY A 456 43.02 17.75 -30.74
N VAL A 457 43.27 18.97 -30.24
CA VAL A 457 42.97 20.21 -30.99
C VAL A 457 44.08 21.23 -30.73
N THR A 458 44.88 21.53 -31.75
CA THR A 458 45.84 22.64 -31.74
C THR A 458 45.17 23.95 -32.11
N THR A 459 45.71 25.03 -31.55
CA THR A 459 45.42 26.44 -31.83
C THR A 459 45.21 26.80 -33.29
N ASP A 460 44.24 27.68 -33.53
CA ASP A 460 44.42 28.79 -34.47
C ASP A 460 43.88 30.08 -33.82
N ALA A 461 44.43 31.24 -34.19
CA ALA A 461 44.31 32.47 -33.40
C ALA A 461 43.53 33.61 -34.08
N ASP A 462 42.92 34.44 -33.22
CA ASP A 462 42.48 35.84 -33.42
C ASP A 462 41.26 36.14 -34.33
N ALA A 463 40.22 36.73 -33.73
CA ALA A 463 39.39 37.80 -34.31
C ALA A 463 38.34 38.32 -33.28
N SER A 464 38.70 39.40 -32.60
CA SER A 464 37.85 40.33 -31.82
C SER A 464 36.31 40.32 -32.05
N ARG A 465 35.52 40.22 -30.96
CA ARG A 465 34.16 40.79 -30.85
C ARG A 465 33.88 41.41 -29.47
N PRO A 466 33.17 42.56 -29.37
CA PRO A 466 33.03 43.32 -28.14
C PRO A 466 31.94 42.77 -27.20
N ARG A 467 32.14 42.95 -25.89
CA ARG A 467 31.10 42.73 -24.87
C ARG A 467 30.19 43.96 -24.80
N THR A 468 28.92 43.82 -25.19
CA THR A 468 27.88 44.84 -24.99
C THR A 468 27.03 44.49 -23.77
N THR A 469 27.24 45.22 -22.67
CA THR A 469 26.38 45.18 -21.48
C THR A 469 25.25 46.21 -21.61
N ASP A 470 24.14 45.85 -22.26
CA ASP A 470 22.95 46.71 -22.30
C ASP A 470 22.06 46.48 -21.05
N PRO A 471 21.92 47.47 -20.14
CA PRO A 471 21.08 47.35 -18.95
C PRO A 471 19.59 47.15 -19.26
N LYS A 472 19.09 47.52 -20.45
CA LYS A 472 17.68 47.32 -20.83
C LYS A 472 17.32 45.84 -20.95
N VAL A 473 18.27 44.99 -21.35
CA VAL A 473 18.06 43.53 -21.47
C VAL A 473 17.96 42.86 -20.10
N GLN A 474 18.64 43.39 -19.07
CA GLN A 474 18.47 42.90 -17.68
C GLN A 474 17.12 43.32 -17.08
N ALA A 475 16.65 44.55 -17.34
CA ALA A 475 15.36 45.03 -16.86
C ALA A 475 14.17 44.19 -17.39
N ALA A 476 14.22 43.74 -18.65
CA ALA A 476 13.21 42.86 -19.24
C ALA A 476 13.13 41.46 -18.59
N ARG A 477 14.26 40.95 -18.06
CA ARG A 477 14.30 39.67 -17.34
C ARG A 477 13.66 39.78 -15.95
N PHE A 478 13.84 40.91 -15.27
CA PHE A 478 13.22 41.16 -13.95
C PHE A 478 11.69 41.39 -14.01
N SER A 479 11.18 42.07 -15.04
CA SER A 479 9.73 42.31 -15.15
C SER A 479 8.93 41.03 -15.40
N THR A 480 9.50 40.10 -16.17
CA THR A 480 8.91 38.78 -16.45
C THR A 480 8.78 37.94 -15.17
N PHE A 481 9.78 37.99 -14.28
CA PHE A 481 9.75 37.31 -12.97
C PHE A 481 8.69 37.91 -12.03
N SER A 482 8.58 39.24 -11.96
CA SER A 482 7.58 39.95 -11.14
C SER A 482 6.13 39.62 -11.54
N LYS A 483 5.87 39.43 -12.84
CA LYS A 483 4.56 38.98 -13.34
C LYS A 483 4.20 37.55 -12.92
N ALA A 484 5.17 36.63 -12.88
CA ALA A 484 4.93 35.25 -12.43
C ALA A 484 4.59 35.16 -10.94
N VAL A 485 5.24 35.96 -10.09
CA VAL A 485 5.00 35.99 -8.64
C VAL A 485 3.61 36.55 -8.30
N ARG A 486 3.08 37.50 -9.07
CA ARG A 486 1.76 38.11 -8.80
C ARG A 486 0.56 37.26 -9.25
N ALA A 487 0.78 36.25 -10.09
CA ALA A 487 -0.28 35.39 -10.64
C ALA A 487 -0.74 34.26 -9.71
N ASN A 488 -0.08 34.07 -8.54
CA ASN A 488 -0.28 32.90 -7.68
C ASN A 488 -0.75 33.25 -6.24
N SER A 489 -1.53 34.32 -6.10
CA SER A 489 -2.22 34.65 -4.85
C SER A 489 -3.62 34.02 -4.86
N PRO A 490 -3.99 33.16 -3.90
CA PRO A 490 -5.34 32.60 -3.86
C PRO A 490 -6.37 33.67 -3.45
N HIS A 491 -7.52 33.66 -4.13
CA HIS A 491 -8.68 34.44 -3.70
C HIS A 491 -9.18 33.92 -2.34
N LEU A 492 -9.35 34.83 -1.38
CA LEU A 492 -10.16 34.60 -0.19
C LEU A 492 -11.61 34.97 -0.54
N GLU A 493 -12.44 33.96 -0.83
CA GLU A 493 -13.89 34.14 -0.79
C GLU A 493 -14.32 34.29 0.67
N GLY A 494 -14.91 35.45 0.98
CA GLY A 494 -15.51 35.72 2.28
C GLY A 494 -16.97 35.29 2.27
N ASP A 495 -17.29 34.22 2.99
CA ASP A 495 -18.64 33.69 3.11
C ASP A 495 -19.30 34.22 4.40
N THR A 496 -20.15 35.24 4.29
CA THR A 496 -21.10 35.64 5.35
C THR A 496 -22.36 36.32 4.79
N ARG A 497 -23.50 35.66 5.05
CA ARG A 497 -24.92 36.08 4.88
C ARG A 497 -25.56 35.91 3.51
#